data_AF-A0A0R0AGJ3-F1
#
_entry.id   AF-A0A0R0AGJ3-F1
#
_cell.length_a   1.000
_cell.length_b   1.000
_cell.length_c   1.000
_cell.angle_alpha   90.00
_cell.angle_beta   90.00
_cell.angle_gamma   90.00
#
_symmetry.space_group_name_H-M   'P 1'
#
loop_
_entity.id
_entity.type
_entity.pdbx_description
1 polymer ?
#
loop_
_entity_poly.entity_id
_entity_poly.type
_entity_poly.pdbx_seq_one_letter_code
_entity_poly.pdbx_strand_id
1 'polypeptide(L)'
;MHTHPNKVTIKDESRTVVGMTYLPGTLKVSKDQPFDGDPTIISSGLLFTLEVVAGRHKTSAIANDFNTACGGAAFEYAPNGGGDKPSELNFYFGIRVAFSTSQGNGVATLYLGQGHQGAYNNWWLGGHGLLVSGPSLVVPIGDTGTELSLPLAGTHKSFVFKPGKIR
;
A
#
# COMPACT_ATOMS: atom_id res chain seq x y z
N MET A 1 -5.63 -6.41 -25.85
CA MET A 1 -5.36 -6.36 -24.39
C MET A 1 -6.55 -5.70 -23.73
N HIS A 2 -6.93 -6.13 -22.52
CA HIS A 2 -8.12 -5.63 -21.83
C HIS A 2 -7.74 -4.97 -20.51
N THR A 3 -8.50 -3.95 -20.12
CA THR A 3 -8.45 -3.39 -18.77
C THR A 3 -9.31 -4.21 -17.83
N HIS A 4 -8.96 -4.19 -16.55
CA HIS A 4 -9.75 -4.78 -15.48
C HIS A 4 -9.91 -3.76 -14.36
N PRO A 5 -11.07 -3.67 -13.69
CA PRO A 5 -11.17 -2.99 -12.41
C PRO A 5 -10.38 -3.79 -11.37
N ASN A 6 -9.49 -3.11 -10.66
CA ASN A 6 -8.71 -3.67 -9.57
C ASN A 6 -9.00 -2.88 -8.31
N LYS A 7 -9.35 -3.61 -7.24
CA LYS A 7 -9.79 -3.02 -5.98
C LYS A 7 -8.99 -3.60 -4.83
N VAL A 8 -8.59 -2.71 -3.92
CA VAL A 8 -8.02 -3.05 -2.61
C VAL A 8 -8.61 -2.14 -1.57
N THR A 9 -8.76 -2.63 -0.35
CA THR A 9 -9.26 -1.82 0.76
C THR A 9 -8.21 -1.65 1.85
N ILE A 10 -8.26 -0.50 2.53
CA ILE A 10 -7.53 -0.26 3.77
C ILE A 10 -8.56 0.11 4.83
N LYS A 11 -8.61 -0.65 5.92
CA LYS A 11 -9.45 -0.33 7.08
C LYS A 11 -8.60 0.30 8.17
N ASP A 12 -8.96 1.50 8.61
CA ASP A 12 -8.31 2.19 9.72
C ASP A 12 -8.99 1.85 11.06
N GLU A 13 -8.59 0.74 11.67
CA GLU A 13 -9.02 0.42 13.04
C GLU A 13 -8.26 1.22 14.10
N SER A 14 -7.15 1.86 13.73
CA SER A 14 -6.38 2.75 14.61
C SER A 14 -7.11 4.07 14.89
N ARG A 15 -7.98 4.50 13.97
CA ARG A 15 -8.70 5.78 13.99
C ARG A 15 -7.77 7.00 14.00
N THR A 16 -6.58 6.84 13.42
CA THR A 16 -5.58 7.90 13.32
C THR A 16 -5.48 8.48 11.92
N VAL A 17 -6.03 7.80 10.89
CA VAL A 17 -5.99 8.30 9.50
C VAL A 17 -6.99 9.43 9.33
N VAL A 18 -6.48 10.60 8.94
CA VAL A 18 -7.29 11.79 8.65
C VAL A 18 -7.38 12.11 7.16
N GLY A 19 -6.56 11.44 6.34
CA GLY A 19 -6.61 11.60 4.89
C GLY A 19 -5.82 10.53 4.16
N MET A 20 -6.28 10.18 2.97
CA MET A 20 -5.58 9.27 2.06
C MET A 20 -5.79 9.74 0.63
N THR A 21 -4.71 9.97 -0.10
CA THR A 21 -4.75 10.48 -1.47
C THR A 21 -3.81 9.68 -2.36
N TYR A 22 -4.20 9.47 -3.61
CA TYR A 22 -3.28 8.98 -4.65
C TYR A 22 -2.12 9.98 -4.83
N LEU A 23 -0.94 9.46 -5.14
CA LEU A 23 0.25 10.25 -5.46
C LEU A 23 0.41 10.33 -6.99
N PRO A 24 0.08 11.46 -7.64
CA PRO A 24 0.08 11.56 -9.11
C PRO A 24 1.41 11.18 -9.76
N GLY A 25 1.33 10.54 -10.94
CA GLY A 25 2.50 10.12 -11.72
C GLY A 25 3.19 8.85 -11.22
N THR A 26 2.67 8.20 -10.18
CA THR A 26 3.25 6.98 -9.61
C THR A 26 2.63 5.68 -10.12
N LEU A 27 1.50 5.73 -10.84
CA LEU A 27 0.96 4.54 -11.50
C LEU A 27 1.97 4.02 -12.53
N LYS A 28 2.47 2.81 -12.31
CA LYS A 28 3.27 2.06 -13.27
C LYS A 28 2.56 0.78 -13.62
N VAL A 29 2.36 0.56 -14.91
CA VAL A 29 1.72 -0.64 -15.46
C VAL A 29 2.71 -1.30 -16.40
N SER A 30 2.71 -2.63 -16.46
CA SER A 30 3.58 -3.39 -17.37
C SER A 30 3.48 -2.87 -18.81
N LYS A 31 4.60 -2.96 -19.53
CA LYS A 31 4.72 -2.48 -20.91
C LYS A 31 3.57 -3.00 -21.78
N ASP A 32 3.06 -2.12 -22.63
CA ASP A 32 1.96 -2.34 -23.59
C ASP A 32 0.59 -2.66 -22.95
N GLN A 33 0.47 -2.75 -21.62
CA GLN A 33 -0.81 -2.94 -20.95
C GLN A 33 -1.65 -1.65 -20.94
N PRO A 34 -2.96 -1.75 -21.19
CA PRO A 34 -3.85 -0.60 -21.11
C PRO A 34 -4.13 -0.23 -19.64
N PHE A 35 -4.42 1.04 -19.39
CA PHE A 35 -4.97 1.54 -18.15
C PHE A 35 -5.91 2.71 -18.45
N ASP A 36 -6.80 3.02 -17.52
CA ASP A 36 -7.78 4.08 -17.67
C ASP A 36 -7.80 4.96 -16.41
N GLY A 37 -7.41 6.22 -16.61
CA GLY A 37 -7.34 7.23 -15.56
C GLY A 37 -6.31 6.95 -14.46
N ASP A 38 -6.32 7.85 -13.48
CA ASP A 38 -5.55 7.72 -12.25
C ASP A 38 -6.31 6.82 -11.24
N PRO A 39 -5.59 6.14 -10.33
CA PRO A 39 -6.21 5.46 -9.19
C PRO A 39 -7.09 6.40 -8.37
N THR A 40 -8.27 5.91 -7.98
CA THR A 40 -9.22 6.65 -7.17
C THR A 40 -9.24 6.11 -5.74
N ILE A 41 -9.57 6.98 -4.78
CA ILE A 41 -9.72 6.62 -3.37
C ILE A 41 -11.06 7.14 -2.89
N ILE A 42 -11.91 6.23 -2.42
CA ILE A 42 -13.22 6.53 -1.85
C ILE A 42 -13.20 6.15 -0.37
N SER A 43 -13.47 7.10 0.50
CA SER A 43 -13.56 6.88 1.95
C SER A 43 -15.02 6.75 2.41
N SER A 44 -15.30 5.74 3.23
CA SER A 44 -16.57 5.59 3.95
C SER A 44 -16.29 5.20 5.39
N GLY A 45 -16.40 6.18 6.30
CA GLY A 45 -16.00 6.03 7.70
C GLY A 45 -14.53 5.61 7.83
N LEU A 46 -14.28 4.44 8.43
CA LEU A 46 -12.95 3.88 8.63
C LEU A 46 -12.45 3.02 7.46
N LEU A 47 -13.21 2.92 6.36
CA LEU A 47 -12.86 2.09 5.21
C LEU A 47 -12.48 2.96 4.01
N PHE A 48 -11.26 2.78 3.52
CA PHE A 48 -10.76 3.35 2.28
C PHE A 48 -10.79 2.28 1.20
N THR A 49 -11.46 2.57 0.10
CA THR A 49 -11.50 1.76 -1.11
C THR A 49 -10.63 2.42 -2.16
N LEU A 50 -9.62 1.70 -2.65
CA LEU A 50 -8.75 2.16 -3.72
C LEU A 50 -9.05 1.35 -4.98
N GLU A 51 -9.30 2.04 -6.08
CA GLU A 51 -9.67 1.43 -7.36
C GLU A 51 -8.80 1.96 -8.50
N VAL A 52 -8.29 1.04 -9.32
CA VAL A 52 -7.51 1.35 -10.53
C VAL A 52 -7.93 0.44 -11.67
N VAL A 53 -8.13 1.01 -12.85
CA VAL A 53 -8.47 0.27 -14.07
C VAL A 53 -7.19 0.05 -14.87
N ALA A 54 -6.71 -1.20 -14.89
CA ALA A 54 -5.46 -1.56 -15.54
C ALA A 54 -5.45 -3.01 -16.03
N GLY A 55 -4.66 -3.27 -17.07
CA GLY A 55 -4.34 -4.61 -17.55
C GLY A 55 -3.55 -5.42 -16.53
N ARG A 56 -3.62 -6.75 -16.65
CA ARG A 56 -2.98 -7.70 -15.75
C ARG A 56 -1.95 -8.51 -16.50
N HIS A 57 -0.74 -8.00 -16.58
CA HIS A 57 0.40 -8.73 -17.13
C HIS A 57 1.59 -8.63 -16.18
N LYS A 58 1.90 -9.74 -15.53
CA LYS A 58 2.96 -9.80 -14.53
C LYS A 58 4.31 -9.60 -15.20
N THR A 59 5.10 -8.68 -14.69
CA THR A 59 6.48 -8.50 -15.13
C THR A 59 7.41 -8.28 -13.94
N SER A 60 8.64 -8.75 -14.08
CA SER A 60 9.70 -8.49 -13.10
C SER A 60 10.14 -7.03 -13.10
N ALA A 61 10.02 -6.31 -14.21
CA ALA A 61 10.32 -4.89 -14.30
C ALA A 61 9.46 -4.06 -13.33
N ILE A 62 8.14 -4.26 -13.34
CA ILE A 62 7.23 -3.56 -12.42
C ILE A 62 7.47 -3.96 -10.96
N ALA A 63 7.78 -5.24 -10.70
CA ALA A 63 8.16 -5.66 -9.35
C ALA A 63 9.44 -4.97 -8.88
N ASN A 64 10.47 -4.89 -9.71
CA ASN A 64 11.74 -4.22 -9.36
C ASN A 64 11.56 -2.72 -9.12
N ASP A 65 10.73 -2.04 -9.91
CA ASP A 65 10.39 -0.64 -9.71
C ASP A 65 9.66 -0.42 -8.39
N PHE A 66 8.66 -1.26 -8.09
CA PHE A 66 7.96 -1.27 -6.79
C PHE A 66 8.93 -1.48 -5.63
N ASN A 67 9.78 -2.52 -5.72
CA ASN A 67 10.73 -2.86 -4.66
C ASN A 67 11.68 -1.69 -4.38
N THR A 68 12.14 -1.02 -5.44
CA THR A 68 13.00 0.17 -5.34
C THR A 68 12.26 1.33 -4.69
N ALA A 69 11.01 1.57 -5.08
CA ALA A 69 10.18 2.64 -4.49
C ALA A 69 9.90 2.42 -2.99
N CYS A 70 9.82 1.16 -2.56
CA CYS A 70 9.56 0.77 -1.18
C CYS A 70 10.79 0.82 -0.27
N GLY A 71 12.01 0.80 -0.83
CA GLY A 71 13.26 0.67 -0.08
C GLY A 71 13.76 -0.77 0.07
N GLY A 72 13.11 -1.73 -0.59
CA GLY A 72 13.47 -3.16 -0.63
C GLY A 72 12.65 -4.06 0.30
N ALA A 73 12.96 -5.36 0.27
CA ALA A 73 12.14 -6.45 0.82
C ALA A 73 11.77 -6.31 2.31
N ALA A 74 12.59 -5.64 3.12
CA ALA A 74 12.29 -5.41 4.53
C ALA A 74 11.07 -4.49 4.76
N PHE A 75 10.68 -3.75 3.72
CA PHE A 75 9.67 -2.70 3.73
C PHE A 75 8.45 -3.03 2.87
N GLU A 76 8.21 -4.31 2.60
CA GLU A 76 7.18 -4.78 1.66
C GLU A 76 6.36 -5.92 2.27
N TYR A 77 5.04 -5.75 2.34
CA TYR A 77 4.15 -6.64 3.07
C TYR A 77 2.99 -7.11 2.20
N ALA A 78 2.74 -8.41 2.18
CA ALA A 78 1.53 -9.03 1.64
C ALA A 78 0.94 -10.00 2.68
N PRO A 79 -0.28 -9.77 3.22
CA PRO A 79 -0.88 -10.62 4.25
C PRO A 79 -1.02 -12.08 3.85
N ASN A 80 -1.32 -12.34 2.57
CA ASN A 80 -1.41 -13.67 2.00
C ASN A 80 -0.45 -13.74 0.81
N GLY A 81 0.52 -14.65 0.88
CA GLY A 81 1.50 -14.87 -0.19
C GLY A 81 2.77 -14.07 -0.14
N GLY A 82 2.99 -13.32 0.94
CA GLY A 82 4.23 -12.62 1.22
C GLY A 82 5.17 -13.42 2.13
N GLY A 83 6.39 -12.90 2.26
CA GLY A 83 7.49 -13.46 3.06
C GLY A 83 8.81 -12.71 2.80
N ASP A 84 8.96 -12.20 1.56
CA ASP A 84 10.04 -11.30 1.12
C ASP A 84 9.44 -10.20 0.22
N LYS A 85 9.99 -10.00 -0.99
CA LYS A 85 9.51 -9.07 -2.05
C LYS A 85 8.80 -9.80 -3.18
N PRO A 86 7.90 -9.16 -3.95
CA PRO A 86 7.37 -9.74 -5.18
C PRO A 86 8.47 -9.89 -6.23
N SER A 87 8.43 -11.00 -6.97
CA SER A 87 9.27 -11.23 -8.16
C SER A 87 8.62 -10.70 -9.44
N GLU A 88 7.29 -10.59 -9.46
CA GLU A 88 6.53 -10.02 -10.57
C GLU A 88 5.27 -9.31 -10.06
N LEU A 89 4.92 -8.20 -10.71
CA LEU A 89 3.68 -7.44 -10.45
C LEU A 89 3.02 -7.07 -11.78
N ASN A 90 1.70 -6.86 -11.75
CA ASN A 90 0.95 -6.35 -12.89
C ASN A 90 1.11 -4.82 -13.03
N PHE A 91 1.02 -4.14 -11.88
CA PHE A 91 1.15 -2.69 -11.75
C PHE A 91 1.38 -2.32 -10.27
N TYR A 92 1.80 -1.09 -10.02
CA TYR A 92 1.74 -0.48 -8.69
C TYR A 92 1.42 1.01 -8.78
N PHE A 93 1.02 1.60 -7.65
CA PHE A 93 0.84 3.05 -7.52
C PHE A 93 1.10 3.50 -6.09
N GLY A 94 1.45 4.77 -5.92
CA GLY A 94 1.72 5.40 -4.64
C GLY A 94 0.50 6.10 -4.05
N ILE A 95 0.44 6.14 -2.72
CA ILE A 95 -0.52 6.91 -1.94
C ILE A 95 0.20 7.69 -0.85
N ARG A 96 -0.37 8.82 -0.47
CA ARG A 96 -0.03 9.54 0.76
C ARG A 96 -1.11 9.29 1.79
N VAL A 97 -0.71 8.90 3.00
CA VAL A 97 -1.60 8.71 4.14
C VAL A 97 -1.23 9.71 5.22
N ALA A 98 -2.17 10.54 5.62
CA ALA A 98 -2.02 11.52 6.68
C ALA A 98 -2.62 10.97 7.97
N PHE A 99 -1.86 11.11 9.06
CA PHE A 99 -2.21 10.63 10.39
C PHE A 99 -2.28 11.81 11.36
N SER A 100 -3.22 11.73 12.30
CA SER A 100 -3.34 12.67 13.42
C SER A 100 -3.49 11.91 14.72
N THR A 101 -2.74 12.35 15.73
CA THR A 101 -2.76 11.82 17.09
C THR A 101 -2.75 12.97 18.09
N SER A 102 -2.90 12.65 19.38
CA SER A 102 -2.75 13.65 20.44
C SER A 102 -1.31 14.21 20.58
N GLN A 103 -0.31 13.52 20.04
CA GLN A 103 1.11 13.92 20.10
C GLN A 103 1.59 14.60 18.81
N GLY A 104 0.72 14.75 17.82
CA GLY A 104 1.04 15.44 16.56
C GLY A 104 0.54 14.72 15.33
N ASN A 105 0.87 15.31 14.18
CA ASN A 105 0.50 14.82 12.86
C ASN A 105 1.71 14.15 12.18
N GLY A 106 1.44 13.23 11.27
CA GLY A 106 2.45 12.53 10.48
C GLY A 106 1.94 12.19 9.09
N VAL A 107 2.86 11.92 8.16
CA VAL A 107 2.53 11.52 6.79
C VAL A 107 3.42 10.36 6.37
N ALA A 108 2.80 9.31 5.81
CA ALA A 108 3.52 8.21 5.17
C ALA A 108 3.25 8.20 3.66
N THR A 109 4.29 7.94 2.87
CA THR A 109 4.14 7.54 1.47
C THR A 109 4.22 6.03 1.39
N LEU A 110 3.16 5.41 0.85
CA LEU A 110 3.05 3.96 0.69
C LEU A 110 2.79 3.63 -0.77
N TYR A 111 3.13 2.42 -1.18
CA TYR A 111 2.89 1.90 -2.53
C TYR A 111 2.04 0.64 -2.45
N LEU A 112 1.07 0.53 -3.34
CA LEU A 112 0.20 -0.62 -3.50
C LEU A 112 0.54 -1.32 -4.81
N GLY A 113 1.02 -2.55 -4.70
CA GLY A 113 1.35 -3.40 -5.85
C GLY A 113 0.32 -4.51 -6.01
N GLN A 114 -0.15 -4.75 -7.22
CA GLN A 114 -1.02 -5.89 -7.49
C GLN A 114 -0.17 -6.99 -8.14
N GLY A 115 -0.14 -8.18 -7.54
CA GLY A 115 0.51 -9.38 -8.07
C GLY A 115 -0.47 -10.51 -8.41
N HIS A 116 0.05 -11.73 -8.43
CA HIS A 116 -0.74 -12.95 -8.54
C HIS A 116 -0.09 -14.07 -7.74
N GLN A 117 -0.90 -14.82 -6.99
CA GLN A 117 -0.45 -15.96 -6.21
C GLN A 117 -1.48 -17.10 -6.27
N GLY A 118 -1.06 -18.23 -6.82
CA GLY A 118 -1.90 -19.42 -6.91
C GLY A 118 -3.20 -19.15 -7.67
N ALA A 119 -4.34 -19.26 -7.01
CA ALA A 119 -5.66 -19.06 -7.62
C ALA A 119 -6.17 -17.61 -7.54
N TYR A 120 -5.43 -16.69 -6.91
CA TYR A 120 -5.93 -15.35 -6.60
C TYR A 120 -4.92 -14.28 -6.98
N ASN A 121 -5.42 -13.06 -7.22
CA ASN A 121 -4.56 -11.88 -7.24
C ASN A 121 -4.30 -11.45 -5.80
N ASN A 122 -3.04 -11.18 -5.47
CA ASN A 122 -2.65 -10.65 -4.18
C ASN A 122 -2.24 -9.19 -4.29
N TRP A 123 -2.39 -8.47 -3.19
CA TRP A 123 -1.95 -7.09 -3.05
C TRP A 123 -0.77 -7.01 -2.07
N TRP A 124 0.17 -6.16 -2.45
CA TRP A 124 1.35 -5.79 -1.70
C TRP A 124 1.22 -4.34 -1.23
N LEU A 125 1.67 -4.08 -0.02
CA LEU A 125 1.82 -2.75 0.56
C LEU A 125 3.30 -2.54 0.89
N GLY A 126 3.90 -1.47 0.41
CA GLY A 126 5.31 -1.19 0.65
C GLY A 126 5.62 0.29 0.86
N GLY A 127 6.80 0.60 1.40
CA GLY A 127 7.21 1.96 1.76
C GLY A 127 8.11 2.01 2.99
N HIS A 128 8.96 3.03 3.07
CA HIS A 128 10.06 3.15 4.05
C HIS A 128 9.66 3.03 5.54
N GLY A 129 8.39 3.26 5.89
CA GLY A 129 7.88 3.10 7.25
C GLY A 129 7.39 1.69 7.58
N LEU A 130 7.40 0.74 6.63
CA LEU A 130 6.89 -0.61 6.85
C LEU A 130 7.96 -1.55 7.39
N LEU A 131 7.59 -2.35 8.38
CA LEU A 131 8.45 -3.39 8.93
C LEU A 131 7.78 -4.74 8.75
N VAL A 132 8.43 -5.66 8.03
CA VAL A 132 7.90 -7.02 7.77
C VAL A 132 7.93 -7.93 8.99
N SER A 133 9.01 -7.88 9.78
CA SER A 133 9.15 -8.71 10.98
C SER A 133 8.30 -8.11 12.10
N GLY A 134 7.13 -8.71 12.34
CA GLY A 134 6.06 -8.07 13.10
C GLY A 134 5.41 -6.95 12.27
N PRO A 135 4.61 -7.31 11.24
CA PRO A 135 4.04 -6.39 10.26
C PRO A 135 3.51 -5.11 10.90
N SER A 136 4.17 -4.00 10.64
CA SER A 136 3.78 -2.70 11.20
C SER A 136 4.13 -1.55 10.28
N LEU A 137 3.36 -0.47 10.39
CA LEU A 137 3.66 0.82 9.79
C LEU A 137 4.12 1.77 10.90
N VAL A 138 5.32 2.31 10.76
CA VAL A 138 5.91 3.31 11.63
C VAL A 138 5.85 4.66 10.91
N VAL A 139 5.26 5.65 11.57
CA VAL A 139 5.08 6.99 11.04
C VAL A 139 5.64 8.00 12.04
N PRO A 140 6.65 8.80 11.66
CA PRO A 140 7.08 9.94 12.47
C PRO A 140 5.92 10.91 12.67
N ILE A 141 5.69 11.34 13.91
CA ILE A 141 4.64 12.29 14.28
C ILE A 141 5.22 13.44 15.11
N GLY A 142 4.71 14.65 14.90
CA GLY A 142 5.17 15.83 15.64
C GLY A 142 6.62 16.22 15.32
N ASP A 143 7.26 16.95 16.24
CA ASP A 143 8.48 17.70 15.92
C ASP A 143 9.80 16.99 16.24
N THR A 144 9.84 15.95 17.10
CA THR A 144 11.09 15.18 17.33
C THR A 144 10.86 13.79 17.94
N GLY A 145 11.41 12.75 17.30
CA GLY A 145 11.67 11.44 17.90
C GLY A 145 10.45 10.59 18.29
N THR A 146 9.24 11.09 18.08
CA THR A 146 7.99 10.39 18.38
C THR A 146 7.46 9.68 17.15
N GLU A 147 7.05 8.42 17.33
CA GLU A 147 6.56 7.58 16.24
C GLU A 147 5.21 6.94 16.58
N LEU A 148 4.30 6.94 15.61
CA LEU A 148 3.12 6.11 15.63
C LEU A 148 3.45 4.75 15.01
N SER A 149 3.38 3.68 15.79
CA SER A 149 3.58 2.30 15.32
C SER A 149 2.23 1.58 15.26
N LEU A 150 1.76 1.29 14.04
CA LEU A 150 0.49 0.62 13.75
C LEU A 150 0.74 -0.83 13.32
N PRO A 151 0.30 -1.85 14.06
CA PRO A 151 0.34 -3.22 13.57
C PRO A 151 -0.52 -3.36 12.31
N LEU A 152 -0.09 -4.23 11.40
CA LEU A 152 -0.76 -4.51 10.14
C LEU A 152 -1.38 -5.91 10.17
N ALA A 153 -2.54 -6.00 9.57
CA ALA A 153 -3.19 -7.25 9.23
C ALA A 153 -3.85 -7.12 7.86
N GLY A 154 -4.46 -8.20 7.36
CA GLY A 154 -5.19 -8.12 6.11
C GLY A 154 -5.51 -9.46 5.48
N THR A 155 -5.76 -9.42 4.18
CA THR A 155 -5.98 -10.56 3.30
C THR A 155 -5.27 -10.29 1.97
N HIS A 156 -5.41 -11.18 0.98
CA HIS A 156 -4.91 -10.94 -0.37
C HIS A 156 -5.52 -9.70 -1.07
N LYS A 157 -6.58 -9.08 -0.53
CA LYS A 157 -7.29 -7.93 -1.13
C LYS A 157 -7.57 -6.77 -0.17
N SER A 158 -6.96 -6.79 1.01
CA SER A 158 -7.23 -5.77 2.03
C SER A 158 -6.08 -5.63 3.01
N PHE A 159 -5.87 -4.42 3.51
CA PHE A 159 -5.01 -4.14 4.65
C PHE A 159 -5.82 -3.54 5.80
N VAL A 160 -5.33 -3.71 7.01
CA VAL A 160 -5.93 -3.16 8.23
C VAL A 160 -4.83 -2.49 9.03
N PHE A 161 -4.98 -1.20 9.30
CA PHE A 161 -4.17 -0.47 10.26
C PHE A 161 -4.80 -0.67 11.64
N LYS A 162 -4.18 -1.52 12.47
CA LYS A 162 -4.69 -1.87 13.80
C LYS A 162 -4.40 -0.76 14.82
N PRO A 163 -5.11 -0.73 15.95
CA PRO A 163 -4.75 0.14 17.08
C PRO A 163 -3.26 0.02 17.40
N GLY A 164 -2.56 1.15 17.29
CA GLY A 164 -1.14 1.24 17.48
C GLY A 164 -0.73 1.85 18.80
N LYS A 165 0.57 2.08 18.95
CA LYS A 165 1.17 2.76 20.09
C LYS A 165 2.01 3.93 19.62
N ILE A 166 2.02 5.00 20.40
CA ILE A 166 3.00 6.08 20.27
C ILE A 166 4.24 5.66 21.06
N ARG A 167 5.42 5.88 20.50
CA ARG A 167 6.72 5.57 21.09
C ARG A 167 7.63 6.78 21.01
#